data_AF-A0A1S3ZDE3-F1
#
_entry.id   AF-A0A1S3ZDE3-F1
#
_cell.length_a   1.000
_cell.length_b   1.000
_cell.length_c   1.000
_cell.angle_alpha   90.00
_cell.angle_beta   90.00
_cell.angle_gamma   90.00
#
_symmetry.space_group_name_H-M   'P 1'
#
loop_
_entity.id
_entity.type
_entity.pdbx_description
1 polymer ?
#
loop_
_entity_poly.entity_id
_entity_poly.type
_entity_poly.pdbx_seq_one_letter_code
_entity_poly.pdbx_strand_id
1 'polypeptide(L)'
;MSFDGSFRVDYELQRFLSRCPELASISQFDYLLKKGDKVTGEEVVNALGQLMIHPKYTIPLVGCFRPLARKIVDIAISLLRLVPNLRCNDDGDLMEVDQEDDCREVEGLDIEDTIRIIDVYAKRGKGLKLHELACLAFCRAHDLVPSLLRSVLGYFEFAPPPFEGIRQRKSVMEAVVLRGGVSKSSFSMWNTIPAAPCW
;
A
#
# COMPACT_ATOMS: atom_id res chain seq x y z
N MET A 1 22.28 -10.39 -7.54
CA MET A 1 23.15 -10.23 -8.72
C MET A 1 24.33 -11.15 -8.55
N SER A 2 24.25 -12.27 -9.25
CA SER A 2 25.36 -13.18 -9.48
C SER A 2 26.49 -12.47 -10.24
N PHE A 3 27.69 -13.03 -10.15
CA PHE A 3 28.92 -12.46 -10.71
C PHE A 3 28.89 -12.36 -12.26
N ASP A 4 28.00 -13.11 -12.91
CA ASP A 4 27.81 -13.18 -14.36
C ASP A 4 26.59 -12.37 -14.86
N GLY A 5 25.85 -11.71 -13.96
CA GLY A 5 24.62 -11.00 -14.28
C GLY A 5 23.42 -11.89 -14.67
N SER A 6 23.54 -13.22 -14.54
CA SER A 6 22.44 -14.14 -14.84
C SER A 6 21.34 -14.09 -13.76
N PHE A 7 20.09 -13.98 -14.21
CA PHE A 7 18.96 -14.02 -13.30
C PHE A 7 18.60 -15.48 -12.97
N ARG A 8 18.70 -15.83 -11.69
CA ARG A 8 18.32 -17.15 -11.16
C ARG A 8 17.21 -17.01 -10.14
N VAL A 9 16.06 -17.62 -10.44
CA VAL A 9 14.83 -17.47 -9.65
C VAL A 9 15.01 -18.05 -8.24
N ASP A 10 15.60 -19.24 -8.14
CA ASP A 10 15.89 -19.94 -6.89
C ASP A 10 16.82 -19.12 -5.99
N TYR A 11 17.89 -18.57 -6.57
CA TYR A 11 18.85 -17.75 -5.84
C TYR A 11 18.24 -16.44 -5.33
N GLU A 12 17.51 -15.71 -6.18
CA GLU A 12 16.89 -14.45 -5.76
C GLU A 12 15.72 -14.68 -4.79
N LEU A 13 15.05 -15.84 -4.82
CA LEU A 13 14.09 -16.27 -3.80
C LEU A 13 14.77 -16.50 -2.44
N GLN A 14 15.87 -17.24 -2.40
CA GLN A 14 16.64 -17.43 -1.18
C GLN A 14 17.11 -16.09 -0.60
N ARG A 15 17.59 -15.20 -1.48
CA ARG A 15 18.01 -13.85 -1.10
C ARG A 15 16.85 -13.00 -0.57
N PHE A 16 15.68 -13.08 -1.18
CA PHE A 16 14.48 -12.39 -0.70
C PHE A 16 14.10 -12.86 0.71
N LEU A 17 14.04 -14.18 0.93
CA LEU A 17 13.69 -14.75 2.23
C LEU A 17 14.77 -14.52 3.29
N SER A 18 16.04 -14.40 2.91
CA SER A 18 17.11 -13.98 3.84
C SER A 18 16.93 -12.54 4.36
N ARG A 19 16.27 -11.68 3.58
CA ARG A 19 15.96 -10.28 3.95
C ARG A 19 14.64 -10.16 4.70
N CYS A 20 13.74 -11.10 4.49
CA CYS A 20 12.39 -11.16 5.04
C CYS A 20 12.20 -12.52 5.73
N PRO A 21 12.96 -12.83 6.79
CA PRO A 21 13.07 -14.18 7.37
C PRO A 21 11.75 -14.75 7.86
N GLU A 22 10.84 -13.90 8.32
CA GLU A 22 9.50 -14.28 8.75
C GLU A 22 8.69 -14.96 7.64
N LEU A 23 8.90 -14.60 6.37
CA LEU A 23 8.20 -15.24 5.25
C LEU A 23 8.64 -16.69 5.04
N ALA A 24 9.82 -17.09 5.55
CA ALA A 24 10.32 -18.44 5.40
C ALA A 24 9.51 -19.47 6.22
N SER A 25 8.76 -19.04 7.25
CA SER A 25 7.89 -19.94 8.01
C SER A 25 6.57 -20.26 7.30
N ILE A 26 6.27 -19.58 6.19
CA ILE A 26 5.05 -19.79 5.42
C ILE A 26 5.22 -20.99 4.51
N SER A 27 4.24 -21.90 4.55
CA SER A 27 4.25 -23.17 3.79
C SER A 27 4.49 -22.98 2.28
N GLN A 28 3.92 -21.94 1.69
CA GLN A 28 4.11 -21.60 0.27
C GLN A 28 5.58 -21.29 -0.05
N PHE A 29 6.26 -20.48 0.78
CA PHE A 29 7.65 -20.11 0.54
C PHE A 29 8.62 -21.22 0.92
N ASP A 30 8.33 -21.99 1.98
CA ASP A 30 9.08 -23.21 2.33
C ASP A 30 9.03 -24.24 1.19
N TYR A 31 7.86 -24.46 0.59
CA TYR A 31 7.71 -25.33 -0.57
C TYR A 31 8.58 -24.87 -1.75
N LEU A 32 8.55 -23.58 -2.07
CA LEU A 32 9.38 -23.02 -3.15
C LEU A 32 10.88 -23.15 -2.83
N LEU A 33 11.31 -22.87 -1.60
CA LEU A 33 12.70 -23.05 -1.18
C LEU A 33 13.17 -24.51 -1.36
N LYS A 34 12.36 -25.48 -0.92
CA LYS A 34 12.68 -26.91 -1.05
C LYS A 34 12.72 -27.39 -2.49
N LYS A 35 11.97 -26.74 -3.38
CA LYS A 35 11.96 -27.06 -4.81
C LYS A 35 13.27 -26.64 -5.51
N GLY A 36 14.00 -25.67 -4.97
CA GLY A 36 15.35 -25.32 -5.40
C GLY A 36 15.41 -24.83 -6.86
N ASP A 37 16.35 -25.37 -7.63
CA ASP A 37 16.58 -25.01 -9.04
C ASP A 37 15.40 -25.33 -9.97
N LYS A 38 14.43 -26.13 -9.51
CA LYS A 38 13.18 -26.44 -10.25
C LYS A 38 12.09 -25.39 -10.07
N VAL A 39 12.30 -24.37 -9.23
CA VAL A 39 11.35 -23.27 -9.05
C VAL A 39 11.23 -22.48 -10.35
N THR A 40 10.00 -22.27 -10.79
CA THR A 40 9.73 -21.46 -11.97
C THR A 40 9.48 -20.01 -11.60
N GLY A 41 9.76 -19.11 -12.55
CA GLY A 41 9.40 -17.69 -12.37
C GLY A 41 7.90 -17.48 -12.19
N GLU A 42 7.05 -18.33 -12.78
CA GLU A 42 5.59 -18.21 -12.67
C GLU A 42 5.09 -18.56 -11.26
N GLU A 43 5.62 -19.61 -10.65
CA GLU A 43 5.29 -19.96 -9.27
C GLU A 43 5.65 -18.84 -8.29
N VAL A 44 6.83 -18.24 -8.48
CA VAL A 44 7.28 -17.10 -7.67
C VAL A 44 6.41 -15.87 -7.92
N VAL A 45 6.09 -15.57 -9.18
CA VAL A 45 5.21 -14.45 -9.53
C VAL A 45 3.84 -14.60 -8.86
N ASN A 46 3.26 -15.81 -8.88
CA ASN A 46 1.96 -16.08 -8.27
C ASN A 46 2.02 -15.97 -6.73
N ALA A 47 3.10 -16.42 -6.09
CA ALA A 47 3.28 -16.30 -4.64
C ALA A 47 3.48 -14.86 -4.17
N LEU A 48 4.10 -14.01 -5.00
CA LEU A 48 4.47 -12.65 -4.64
C LEU A 48 3.44 -11.58 -5.03
N GLY A 49 2.45 -11.92 -5.85
CA GLY A 49 1.48 -10.97 -6.39
C GLY A 49 0.72 -10.17 -5.33
N GLN A 50 0.18 -10.85 -4.31
CA GLN A 50 -0.50 -10.16 -3.20
C GLN A 50 0.50 -9.43 -2.30
N LEU A 51 1.58 -10.11 -1.94
CA LEU A 51 2.61 -9.61 -1.03
C LEU A 51 3.26 -8.29 -1.52
N MET A 52 3.29 -8.07 -2.84
CA MET A 52 3.76 -6.84 -3.47
C MET A 52 3.15 -5.56 -2.89
N ILE A 53 1.88 -5.62 -2.48
CA ILE A 53 1.13 -4.47 -1.93
C ILE A 53 1.57 -4.14 -0.50
N HIS A 54 2.18 -5.09 0.20
CA HIS A 54 2.53 -4.93 1.60
C HIS A 54 3.76 -4.00 1.78
N PRO A 55 3.64 -2.88 2.51
CA PRO A 55 4.68 -1.85 2.63
C PRO A 55 6.06 -2.37 3.06
N LYS A 56 6.10 -3.35 3.97
CA LYS A 56 7.34 -3.97 4.47
C LYS A 56 8.12 -4.71 3.38
N TYR A 57 7.43 -5.31 2.41
CA TYR A 57 8.03 -6.27 1.48
C TYR A 57 8.23 -5.72 0.07
N THR A 58 7.51 -4.67 -0.33
CA THR A 58 7.58 -4.12 -1.70
C THR A 58 9.01 -3.86 -2.18
N ILE A 59 9.82 -3.14 -1.39
CA ILE A 59 11.21 -2.78 -1.76
C ILE A 59 12.12 -4.01 -1.88
N PRO A 60 12.25 -4.88 -0.86
CA PRO A 60 13.09 -6.07 -0.97
C PRO A 60 12.62 -7.02 -2.08
N LEU A 61 11.31 -7.15 -2.28
CA LEU A 61 10.71 -7.98 -3.32
C LEU A 61 11.11 -7.46 -4.71
N VAL A 62 10.82 -6.20 -5.02
CA VAL A 62 11.16 -5.62 -6.34
C VAL A 62 12.67 -5.62 -6.55
N GLY A 63 13.46 -5.40 -5.49
CA GLY A 63 14.90 -5.45 -5.52
C GLY A 63 15.48 -6.82 -5.91
N CYS A 64 14.93 -7.93 -5.40
CA CYS A 64 15.34 -9.29 -5.76
C CYS A 64 14.81 -9.70 -7.14
N PHE A 65 13.59 -9.30 -7.47
CA PHE A 65 12.86 -9.82 -8.63
C PHE A 65 12.68 -8.79 -9.74
N ARG A 66 13.61 -7.84 -9.93
CA ARG A 66 13.52 -6.82 -10.99
C ARG A 66 13.16 -7.38 -12.37
N PRO A 67 13.73 -8.50 -12.85
CA PRO A 67 13.35 -9.09 -14.14
C PRO A 67 11.92 -9.62 -14.21
N LEU A 68 11.32 -9.98 -13.07
CA LEU A 68 9.94 -10.46 -12.94
C LEU A 68 8.97 -9.38 -12.46
N ALA A 69 9.45 -8.19 -12.06
CA ALA A 69 8.67 -7.16 -11.38
C ALA A 69 7.41 -6.77 -12.17
N ARG A 70 7.51 -6.71 -13.51
CA ARG A 70 6.34 -6.43 -14.36
C ARG A 70 5.25 -7.49 -14.20
N LYS A 71 5.61 -8.77 -14.27
CA LYS A 71 4.65 -9.86 -14.10
C LYS A 71 4.03 -9.86 -12.71
N ILE A 72 4.83 -9.57 -11.67
CA ILE A 72 4.33 -9.48 -10.29
C ILE A 72 3.32 -8.33 -10.14
N VAL A 73 3.64 -7.14 -10.68
CA VAL A 73 2.73 -5.99 -10.69
C VAL A 73 1.46 -6.30 -11.47
N ASP A 74 1.57 -6.95 -12.63
CA ASP A 74 0.39 -7.31 -13.44
C ASP A 74 -0.54 -8.29 -12.70
N ILE A 75 0.01 -9.25 -11.93
CA ILE A 75 -0.78 -10.11 -11.03
C ILE A 75 -1.45 -9.29 -9.93
N ALA A 76 -0.71 -8.41 -9.25
CA ALA A 76 -1.24 -7.57 -8.19
C ALA A 76 -2.42 -6.71 -8.70
N ILE A 77 -2.27 -6.08 -9.87
CA ILE A 77 -3.31 -5.30 -10.53
C ILE A 77 -4.52 -6.17 -10.87
N SER A 78 -4.29 -7.39 -11.37
CA SER A 78 -5.37 -8.33 -11.71
C SER A 78 -6.19 -8.70 -10.48
N LEU A 79 -5.54 -8.91 -9.33
CA LEU A 79 -6.21 -9.19 -8.07
C LEU A 79 -6.96 -7.96 -7.54
N LEU A 80 -6.35 -6.77 -7.60
CA LEU A 80 -7.01 -5.52 -7.21
C LEU A 80 -8.26 -5.22 -8.05
N ARG A 81 -8.29 -5.63 -9.32
CA ARG A 81 -9.46 -5.48 -10.19
C ARG A 81 -10.65 -6.33 -9.73
N LEU A 82 -10.40 -7.42 -9.01
CA LEU A 82 -11.45 -8.27 -8.45
C LEU A 82 -12.05 -7.70 -7.16
N VAL A 83 -11.44 -6.66 -6.56
CA VAL A 83 -11.94 -6.01 -5.36
C VAL A 83 -13.22 -5.23 -5.72
N PRO A 84 -14.36 -5.47 -5.03
CA PRO A 84 -15.64 -4.88 -5.41
C PRO A 84 -15.67 -3.35 -5.42
N ASN A 85 -14.95 -2.73 -4.47
CA ASN A 85 -14.91 -1.29 -4.32
C ASN A 85 -13.55 -0.86 -3.77
N LEU A 86 -12.85 0.02 -4.49
CA LEU A 86 -11.58 0.63 -4.08
C LEU A 86 -11.72 2.12 -3.71
N ARG A 87 -12.94 2.66 -3.73
CA ARG A 87 -13.21 4.11 -3.63
C ARG A 87 -13.61 4.58 -2.24
N CYS A 88 -14.10 3.68 -1.40
CA CYS A 88 -14.45 3.96 -0.01
C CYS A 88 -14.10 2.78 0.88
N ASN A 89 -14.11 3.03 2.19
CA ASN A 89 -14.16 1.98 3.19
C ASN A 89 -15.63 1.81 3.62
N ASP A 90 -16.03 0.64 4.10
CA ASP A 90 -17.34 0.46 4.72
C ASP A 90 -17.45 1.30 6.01
N ASP A 91 -18.63 1.88 6.24
CA ASP A 91 -18.92 2.94 7.23
C ASP A 91 -18.71 2.57 8.72
N GLY A 92 -18.10 1.41 9.02
CA GLY A 92 -17.72 1.02 10.38
C GLY A 92 -16.59 1.87 10.99
N ASP A 93 -15.79 2.54 10.16
CA ASP A 93 -14.58 3.27 10.55
C ASP A 93 -14.73 4.82 10.55
N LEU A 94 -15.96 5.36 10.58
CA LEU A 94 -16.20 6.82 10.57
C LEU A 94 -15.62 7.59 11.79
N MET A 95 -14.93 6.91 12.71
CA MET A 95 -14.43 7.46 13.98
C MET A 95 -12.90 7.41 14.17
N GLU A 96 -12.10 6.96 13.21
CA GLU A 96 -10.64 6.90 13.40
C GLU A 96 -9.91 7.78 12.39
N VAL A 97 -9.88 9.08 12.70
CA VAL A 97 -8.99 10.06 12.07
C VAL A 97 -7.65 10.02 12.79
N ASP A 98 -6.94 8.89 12.72
CA ASP A 98 -5.54 8.84 13.12
C ASP A 98 -4.67 8.29 11.99
N GLN A 99 -3.88 9.18 11.38
CA GLN A 99 -2.89 8.83 10.35
C GLN A 99 -1.81 7.88 10.88
N GLU A 100 -1.71 7.70 12.20
CA GLU A 100 -0.77 6.79 12.84
C GLU A 100 -1.25 5.33 12.84
N ASP A 101 -2.53 5.05 12.62
CA ASP A 101 -3.08 3.70 12.77
C ASP A 101 -2.96 2.82 11.52
N ASP A 102 -2.86 3.45 10.35
CA ASP A 102 -2.79 2.76 9.07
C ASP A 102 -1.58 1.82 8.91
N CYS A 103 -0.44 2.20 9.50
CA CYS A 103 0.76 1.34 9.54
C CYS A 103 0.63 0.26 10.61
N ARG A 104 -0.02 0.56 11.74
CA ARG A 104 -0.24 -0.38 12.84
C ARG A 104 -1.22 -1.47 12.45
N GLU A 105 -2.25 -1.16 11.66
CA GLU A 105 -3.19 -2.15 11.13
C GLU A 105 -2.50 -3.21 10.26
N VAL A 106 -1.56 -2.77 9.42
CA VAL A 106 -0.75 -3.67 8.57
C VAL A 106 0.24 -4.47 9.41
N GLU A 107 0.89 -3.82 10.38
CA GLU A 107 1.83 -4.48 11.31
C GLU A 107 1.15 -5.47 12.27
N GLY A 108 -0.14 -5.28 12.53
CA GLY A 108 -0.97 -6.16 13.37
C GLY A 108 -1.54 -7.38 12.64
N LEU A 109 -1.32 -7.51 11.32
CA LEU A 109 -1.69 -8.72 10.60
C LEU A 109 -0.80 -9.89 11.03
N ASP A 110 -1.42 -11.06 11.17
CA ASP A 110 -0.63 -12.29 11.26
C ASP A 110 0.09 -12.55 9.93
N ILE A 111 1.01 -13.51 9.95
CA ILE A 111 1.87 -13.78 8.79
C ILE A 111 1.10 -14.40 7.60
N GLU A 112 -0.04 -15.05 7.86
CA GLU A 112 -0.87 -15.66 6.81
C GLU A 112 -1.77 -14.62 6.16
N ASP A 113 -2.32 -13.69 6.94
CA ASP A 113 -3.05 -12.51 6.46
C ASP A 113 -2.13 -11.56 5.70
N THR A 114 -0.87 -11.46 6.12
CA THR A 114 0.17 -10.64 5.46
C THR A 114 0.36 -11.03 3.99
N ILE A 115 0.40 -12.34 3.67
CA ILE A 115 0.54 -12.80 2.28
C ILE A 115 -0.78 -12.73 1.50
N ARG A 116 -1.91 -12.57 2.19
CA ARG A 116 -3.25 -12.44 1.60
C ARG A 116 -3.84 -11.03 1.78
N ILE A 117 -2.98 -10.02 1.83
CA ILE A 117 -3.37 -8.65 2.19
C ILE A 117 -4.52 -8.10 1.33
N ILE A 118 -4.56 -8.40 0.02
CA ILE A 118 -5.64 -7.93 -0.85
C ILE A 118 -6.97 -8.54 -0.41
N ASP A 119 -7.00 -9.85 -0.17
CA ASP A 119 -8.20 -10.56 0.25
C ASP A 119 -8.68 -10.09 1.64
N VAL A 120 -7.75 -9.86 2.57
CA VAL A 120 -8.05 -9.41 3.93
C VAL A 120 -8.70 -8.03 3.91
N TYR A 121 -8.11 -7.07 3.20
CA TYR A 121 -8.68 -5.72 3.10
C TYR A 121 -10.01 -5.70 2.35
N ALA A 122 -10.14 -6.48 1.27
CA ALA A 122 -11.40 -6.59 0.53
C ALA A 122 -12.51 -7.16 1.42
N LYS A 123 -12.24 -8.21 2.21
CA LYS A 123 -13.20 -8.81 3.15
C LYS A 123 -13.60 -7.88 4.29
N ARG A 124 -12.66 -7.05 4.76
CA ARG A 124 -12.91 -6.05 5.81
C ARG A 124 -13.60 -4.79 5.29
N GLY A 125 -13.93 -4.72 3.99
CA GLY A 125 -14.53 -3.53 3.38
C GLY A 125 -13.59 -2.33 3.34
N LYS A 126 -12.27 -2.50 3.50
CA LYS A 126 -11.27 -1.42 3.56
C LYS A 126 -10.69 -1.11 2.18
N GLY A 127 -11.58 -0.89 1.20
CA GLY A 127 -11.23 -0.73 -0.21
C GLY A 127 -10.34 0.48 -0.50
N LEU A 128 -10.68 1.63 0.06
CA LEU A 128 -9.91 2.86 -0.09
C LEU A 128 -8.53 2.74 0.55
N LYS A 129 -8.45 2.08 1.71
CA LYS A 129 -7.18 1.83 2.39
C LYS A 129 -6.25 0.93 1.57
N LEU A 130 -6.80 -0.13 1.00
CA LEU A 130 -6.07 -1.01 0.08
C LEU A 130 -5.58 -0.27 -1.17
N HIS A 131 -6.40 0.62 -1.72
CA HIS A 131 -6.00 1.48 -2.84
C HIS A 131 -4.80 2.36 -2.49
N GLU A 132 -4.78 2.99 -1.32
CA GLU A 132 -3.64 3.80 -0.87
C GLU A 132 -2.36 2.97 -0.70
N LEU A 133 -2.47 1.76 -0.14
CA LEU A 133 -1.35 0.81 -0.05
C LEU A 133 -0.84 0.43 -1.45
N ALA A 134 -1.74 0.16 -2.39
CA ALA A 134 -1.39 -0.14 -3.77
C ALA A 134 -0.67 1.03 -4.45
N CYS A 135 -1.14 2.27 -4.27
CA CYS A 135 -0.45 3.46 -4.78
C CYS A 135 0.97 3.57 -4.22
N LEU A 136 1.16 3.40 -2.90
CA LEU A 136 2.48 3.43 -2.28
C LEU A 136 3.40 2.33 -2.82
N ALA A 137 2.87 1.10 -2.96
CA ALA A 137 3.62 -0.02 -3.50
C ALA A 137 4.05 0.23 -4.94
N PHE A 138 3.16 0.74 -5.79
CA PHE A 138 3.44 1.03 -7.19
C PHE A 138 4.42 2.18 -7.39
N CYS A 139 4.35 3.24 -6.56
CA CYS A 139 5.36 4.29 -6.55
C CYS A 139 6.75 3.72 -6.27
N ARG A 140 6.91 2.95 -5.19
CA ARG A 140 8.18 2.29 -4.84
C ARG A 140 8.68 1.33 -5.92
N ALA A 141 7.76 0.59 -6.54
CA ALA A 141 8.09 -0.31 -7.64
C ALA A 141 8.64 0.45 -8.84
N HIS A 142 7.96 1.54 -9.22
CA HIS A 142 8.33 2.38 -10.34
C HIS A 142 9.68 3.07 -10.11
N ASP A 143 9.94 3.55 -8.89
CA ASP A 143 11.22 4.16 -8.52
C ASP A 143 12.39 3.17 -8.70
N LEU A 144 12.16 1.89 -8.43
CA LEU A 144 13.17 0.83 -8.60
C LEU A 144 13.26 0.30 -10.04
N VAL A 145 12.14 0.31 -10.78
CA VAL A 145 12.02 -0.23 -12.14
C VAL A 145 11.14 0.71 -12.97
N PRO A 146 11.73 1.73 -13.62
CA PRO A 146 10.97 2.77 -14.34
C PRO A 146 10.07 2.24 -15.46
N SER A 147 10.43 1.10 -16.08
CA SER A 147 9.64 0.48 -17.15
C SER A 147 8.26 -0.03 -16.69
N LEU A 148 7.98 -0.06 -15.38
CA LEU A 148 6.68 -0.46 -14.83
C LEU A 148 5.58 0.58 -15.04
N LEU A 149 5.92 1.82 -15.45
CA LEU A 149 4.96 2.92 -15.55
C LEU A 149 3.71 2.56 -16.34
N ARG A 150 3.86 1.89 -17.49
CA ARG A 150 2.72 1.50 -18.33
C ARG A 150 1.76 0.55 -17.59
N SER A 151 2.29 -0.47 -16.90
CA SER A 151 1.46 -1.39 -16.12
C SER A 151 0.76 -0.65 -14.99
N VAL A 152 1.48 0.21 -14.26
CA VAL A 152 0.92 1.02 -13.16
C VAL A 152 -0.17 1.97 -13.66
N LEU A 153 -0.02 2.60 -14.82
CA LEU A 153 -1.08 3.44 -15.39
C LEU A 153 -2.35 2.64 -15.72
N GLY A 154 -2.22 1.38 -16.15
CA GLY A 154 -3.35 0.48 -16.38
C GLY A 154 -4.17 0.15 -15.12
N TYR A 155 -3.59 0.30 -13.93
CA TYR A 155 -4.34 0.19 -12.67
C TYR A 155 -5.39 1.30 -12.52
N PHE A 156 -5.04 2.53 -12.91
CA PHE A 156 -5.90 3.70 -12.78
C PHE A 156 -7.01 3.77 -13.84
N GLU A 157 -7.09 2.79 -14.75
CA GLU A 157 -8.24 2.64 -15.64
C GLU A 157 -9.52 2.26 -14.88
N PHE A 158 -9.39 1.63 -13.71
CA PHE A 158 -10.52 1.23 -12.87
C PHE A 158 -10.44 1.75 -11.42
N ALA A 159 -9.22 1.98 -10.90
CA ALA A 159 -9.02 2.52 -9.57
C ALA A 159 -9.35 4.04 -9.49
N PRO A 160 -9.71 4.58 -8.32
CA PRO A 160 -9.78 6.03 -8.12
C PRO A 160 -8.40 6.68 -8.31
N PRO A 161 -8.35 8.03 -8.46
CA PRO A 161 -7.09 8.74 -8.48
C PRO A 161 -6.38 8.60 -7.12
N PRO A 162 -5.04 8.70 -7.10
CA PRO A 162 -4.27 8.56 -5.87
C PRO A 162 -4.68 9.62 -4.84
N PHE A 163 -4.53 9.28 -3.55
CA PHE A 163 -4.85 10.15 -2.41
C PHE A 163 -6.32 10.56 -2.29
N GLU A 164 -7.24 9.74 -2.82
CA GLU A 164 -8.69 9.98 -2.71
C GLU A 164 -9.15 10.10 -1.24
N GLY A 165 -8.54 9.36 -0.30
CA GLY A 165 -8.84 9.50 1.13
C GLY A 165 -8.53 10.89 1.70
N ILE A 166 -7.41 11.50 1.29
CA ILE A 166 -7.08 12.89 1.66
C ILE A 166 -8.12 13.86 1.10
N ARG A 167 -8.59 13.63 -0.13
CA ARG A 167 -9.63 14.45 -0.77
C ARG A 167 -10.96 14.32 -0.03
N GLN A 168 -11.37 13.10 0.29
CA GLN A 168 -12.60 12.83 1.03
C GLN A 168 -12.56 13.46 2.43
N ARG A 169 -11.46 13.31 3.18
CA ARG A 169 -11.30 13.94 4.50
C ARG A 169 -11.43 15.46 4.45
N LYS A 170 -10.78 16.12 3.48
CA LYS A 170 -10.94 17.59 3.29
C LYS A 170 -12.40 17.98 3.08
N SER A 171 -13.12 17.25 2.23
CA SER A 171 -14.54 17.51 1.97
C SER A 171 -15.42 17.31 3.22
N VAL A 172 -15.12 16.30 4.05
CA VAL A 172 -15.83 16.05 5.32
C VAL A 172 -15.54 17.17 6.32
N MET A 173 -14.27 17.57 6.48
CA MET A 173 -13.90 18.68 7.36
C MET A 173 -14.57 19.99 6.94
N GLU A 174 -14.58 20.31 5.64
CA GLU A 174 -15.28 21.48 5.10
C GLU A 174 -16.79 21.43 5.36
N ALA A 175 -17.42 20.26 5.17
CA ALA A 175 -18.84 20.06 5.44
C ALA A 175 -19.19 20.20 6.93
N VAL A 176 -18.34 19.72 7.84
CA VAL A 176 -18.49 19.90 9.29
C VAL A 176 -18.36 21.36 9.69
N VAL A 177 -17.37 22.08 9.13
CA VAL A 177 -17.19 23.53 9.37
C VAL A 177 -18.40 24.32 8.88
N LEU A 178 -18.96 23.99 7.71
CA LEU A 178 -20.16 24.63 7.17
C LEU A 178 -21.42 24.31 8.01
N ARG A 179 -21.54 23.11 8.59
CA ARG A 179 -22.64 22.74 9.50
C ARG A 179 -22.51 23.33 10.90
N GLY A 180 -21.30 23.61 11.38
CA GLY A 180 -21.05 24.30 12.65
C GLY A 180 -21.16 25.82 12.57
N GLY A 181 -21.31 26.38 11.37
CA GLY A 181 -21.31 27.81 11.09
C GLY A 181 -22.65 28.52 11.24
N VAL A 182 -23.46 28.23 12.27
CA VAL A 182 -24.51 29.17 12.76
C VAL A 182 -24.63 29.08 14.29
N SER A 183 -23.70 29.71 14.99
CA SER A 183 -24.05 30.42 16.22
C SER A 183 -23.36 31.78 16.20
N LYS A 184 -24.14 32.82 15.89
CA LYS A 184 -23.74 34.20 16.18
C LYS A 184 -23.78 34.35 17.70
N SER A 185 -22.66 34.14 18.36
CA SER A 185 -22.44 34.71 19.69
C SER A 185 -21.46 35.86 19.52
N SER A 186 -22.00 37.07 19.65
CA SER A 186 -21.25 38.31 19.80
C SER A 186 -20.10 38.12 20.79
N PHE A 187 -18.86 38.33 20.35
CA PHE A 187 -17.75 38.64 21.24
C PHE A 187 -17.10 39.93 20.73
N SER A 188 -17.73 41.04 21.09
CA SER A 188 -17.11 42.35 21.15
C SER A 188 -16.30 42.46 22.45
N MET A 189 -15.22 43.25 22.43
CA MET A 189 -14.07 43.26 23.35
C MET A 189 -13.10 42.14 22.96
N TRP A 190 -11.84 42.38 22.63
CA TRP A 190 -10.89 43.33 23.19
C TRP A 190 -10.04 43.95 22.07
N ASN A 191 -10.10 45.27 21.91
CA ASN A 191 -9.05 46.03 21.21
C ASN A 191 -8.73 47.24 22.08
N THR A 192 -7.71 47.10 22.93
CA THR A 192 -6.97 48.25 23.45
C THR A 192 -5.53 47.80 23.68
N ILE A 193 -4.69 48.04 22.68
CA ILE A 193 -3.23 47.97 22.80
C ILE A 193 -2.78 49.42 23.01
N PRO A 194 -2.16 49.81 24.14
CA PRO A 194 -1.52 51.11 24.23
C PRO A 194 -0.21 51.09 23.44
N ALA A 195 -0.04 52.09 22.57
CA ALA A 195 1.20 52.34 21.84
C ALA A 195 2.33 52.73 22.83
N ALA A 196 3.47 52.05 22.75
CA ALA A 196 4.69 52.46 23.42
C ALA A 196 5.45 53.48 22.55
N PRO A 197 6.05 54.54 23.13
CA PRO A 197 6.84 55.50 22.37
C PRO A 197 8.24 54.95 22.08
N CYS A 198 8.68 55.16 20.83
CA CYS A 198 10.05 54.94 20.39
C CYS A 198 11.02 55.85 21.13
N TRP A 199 12.16 55.29 21.54
CA TRP A 199 13.40 56.02 21.78
C TRP A 199 14.34 55.72 20.60
#